data_AF-A0A382J3G4-F1
#
_entry.id   AF-A0A382J3G4-F1
#
_cell.length_a   1.000
_cell.length_b   1.000
_cell.length_c   1.000
_cell.angle_alpha   90.00
_cell.angle_beta   90.00
_cell.angle_gamma   90.00
#
_symmetry.space_group_name_H-M   'P 1'
#
loop_
_entity.id
_entity.type
_entity.pdbx_description
1 polymer ?
#
loop_
_entity_poly.entity_id
_entity_poly.type
_entity_poly.pdbx_seq_one_letter_code
_entity_poly.pdbx_strand_id
1 'polypeptide(L)'
;MLLPKMIRVKQKFPTDVVEDIRSAVFTELDQLDMDSIVKPGDTVAVGAGSRGIANIDVAIKSVVDYLKGIGSKPFVFPAMGSHGGA
;
A
#
# COMPACT_ATOMS: atom_id res chain seq x y z
N MET A 1 -16.04 -7.02 40.01
CA MET A 1 -16.37 -7.87 38.85
C MET A 1 -15.17 -8.78 38.61
N LEU A 2 -15.32 -10.10 38.67
CA LEU A 2 -14.22 -11.04 38.41
C LEU A 2 -14.11 -11.26 36.91
N LEU A 3 -12.93 -11.05 36.34
CA LEU A 3 -12.64 -11.42 34.96
C LEU A 3 -12.60 -12.95 34.84
N PRO A 4 -12.98 -13.53 33.68
CA PRO A 4 -12.92 -14.97 33.45
C PRO A 4 -11.47 -15.49 33.48
N LYS A 5 -11.30 -16.81 33.59
CA LYS A 5 -9.98 -17.45 33.44
C LYS A 5 -9.43 -17.18 32.03
N MET A 6 -8.32 -16.47 31.95
CA MET A 6 -7.64 -16.15 30.70
C MET A 6 -6.49 -17.12 30.44
N ILE A 7 -6.21 -17.41 29.16
CA ILE A 7 -5.06 -18.19 28.70
C ILE A 7 -4.23 -17.32 27.77
N ARG A 8 -2.89 -17.45 27.85
CA ARG A 8 -1.96 -16.77 26.95
C ARG A 8 -1.92 -17.50 25.60
N VAL A 9 -2.22 -16.77 24.53
CA VAL A 9 -2.05 -17.24 23.14
C VAL A 9 -0.88 -16.50 22.51
N LYS A 10 -0.02 -17.23 21.80
CA LYS A 10 1.03 -16.64 20.95
C LYS A 10 0.88 -17.17 19.54
N GLN A 11 0.66 -16.28 18.59
CA GLN A 11 0.65 -16.59 17.16
C GLN A 11 2.01 -16.27 16.57
N LYS A 12 2.48 -17.14 15.68
CA LYS A 12 3.65 -16.88 14.83
C LYS A 12 3.12 -16.78 13.40
N PHE A 13 3.44 -15.68 12.74
CA PHE A 13 3.15 -15.50 11.33
C PHE A 13 4.45 -15.65 10.53
N PRO A 14 4.39 -16.08 9.26
CA PRO A 14 5.49 -15.87 8.33
C PRO A 14 5.89 -14.38 8.34
N THR A 15 7.20 -14.13 8.29
CA THR A 15 7.77 -12.78 8.24
C THR A 15 8.61 -12.68 6.98
N ASP A 16 7.93 -12.81 5.83
CA ASP A 16 8.59 -12.66 4.54
C ASP A 16 9.13 -11.24 4.41
N VAL A 17 10.35 -11.12 3.88
CA VAL A 17 11.08 -9.85 3.77
C VAL A 17 11.18 -9.48 2.30
N VAL A 18 10.84 -8.22 2.00
CA VAL A 18 11.10 -7.59 0.71
C VAL A 18 12.31 -6.69 0.89
N GLU A 19 13.45 -7.09 0.30
CA GLU A 19 14.72 -6.36 0.43
C GLU A 19 14.68 -5.01 -0.32
N ASP A 20 14.09 -4.99 -1.53
CA ASP A 20 13.90 -3.77 -2.33
C ASP A 20 12.41 -3.57 -2.64
N ILE A 21 11.78 -2.73 -1.82
CA ILE A 21 10.35 -2.40 -1.93
C ILE A 21 10.05 -1.70 -3.26
N ARG A 22 10.94 -0.83 -3.74
CA ARG A 22 10.70 -0.10 -4.98
C ARG A 22 10.69 -1.05 -6.16
N SER A 23 11.71 -1.91 -6.26
CA SER A 23 11.81 -2.90 -7.33
C SER A 23 10.64 -3.89 -7.30
N ALA A 24 10.23 -4.34 -6.11
CA ALA A 24 9.07 -5.21 -5.96
C ALA A 24 7.78 -4.54 -6.44
N VAL A 25 7.51 -3.29 -6.02
CA VAL A 25 6.32 -2.54 -6.47
C VAL A 25 6.29 -2.38 -7.99
N PHE A 26 7.42 -2.02 -8.61
CA PHE A 26 7.50 -1.88 -10.08
C PHE A 26 7.22 -3.21 -10.77
N THR A 27 7.83 -4.30 -10.28
CA THR A 27 7.63 -5.65 -10.84
C THR A 27 6.16 -6.06 -10.77
N GLU A 28 5.49 -5.84 -9.65
CA GLU A 28 4.07 -6.17 -9.48
C GLU A 28 3.17 -5.32 -10.39
N LEU A 29 3.47 -4.02 -10.54
CA LEU A 29 2.70 -3.14 -11.44
C LEU A 29 2.91 -3.47 -12.92
N ASP A 30 4.12 -3.86 -13.32
CA ASP A 30 4.40 -4.32 -14.68
C ASP A 30 3.66 -5.62 -15.00
N GLN A 31 3.53 -6.55 -14.03
CA GLN A 31 2.75 -7.77 -14.20
C GLN A 31 1.24 -7.51 -14.42
N LEU A 32 0.74 -6.38 -13.93
CA LEU A 32 -0.64 -5.94 -14.17
C LEU A 32 -0.84 -5.27 -15.53
N ASP A 33 0.23 -5.10 -16.32
CA ASP A 33 0.21 -4.38 -17.60
C ASP A 33 -0.41 -2.98 -17.45
N MET A 34 0.08 -2.22 -16.48
CA MET A 34 -0.55 -0.95 -16.09
C MET A 34 -0.65 0.07 -17.21
N ASP A 35 0.23 0.04 -18.21
CA ASP A 35 0.18 0.90 -19.39
C ASP A 35 -1.08 0.66 -20.25
N SER A 36 -1.65 -0.55 -20.20
CA SER A 36 -2.91 -0.84 -20.88
C SER A 36 -4.13 -0.30 -20.13
N ILE A 37 -4.02 -0.11 -18.81
CA ILE A 37 -5.11 0.31 -17.92
C ILE A 37 -5.13 1.83 -17.72
N VAL A 38 -3.98 2.46 -17.45
CA VAL A 38 -3.85 3.90 -17.19
C VAL A 38 -3.20 4.57 -18.38
N LYS A 39 -3.77 5.68 -18.84
CA LYS A 39 -3.26 6.43 -19.99
C LYS A 39 -2.53 7.70 -19.56
N PRO A 40 -1.57 8.17 -20.38
CA PRO A 40 -0.95 9.46 -20.16
C PRO A 40 -2.00 10.57 -20.01
N GLY A 41 -1.86 11.38 -18.95
CA GLY A 41 -2.79 12.46 -18.61
C GLY A 41 -3.92 12.08 -17.64
N ASP A 42 -4.18 10.80 -17.42
CA ASP A 42 -5.19 10.34 -16.46
C ASP A 42 -4.86 10.82 -15.05
N THR A 43 -5.89 11.20 -14.29
CA THR A 43 -5.73 11.55 -12.86
C THR A 43 -6.03 10.32 -12.02
N VAL A 44 -5.05 9.88 -11.23
CA VAL A 44 -5.12 8.60 -10.49
C VAL A 44 -5.04 8.85 -9.00
N ALA A 45 -6.06 8.44 -8.25
CA ALA A 45 -6.06 8.50 -6.79
C ALA A 45 -5.31 7.29 -6.21
N VAL A 46 -4.21 7.52 -5.52
CA VAL A 46 -3.44 6.48 -4.82
C VAL A 46 -3.89 6.43 -3.37
N GLY A 47 -4.62 5.38 -3.00
CA GLY A 47 -5.14 5.21 -1.64
C GLY A 47 -4.03 4.98 -0.61
N ALA A 48 -4.03 5.79 0.45
CA ALA A 48 -3.15 5.63 1.62
C ALA A 48 -3.98 5.40 2.89
N GLY A 49 -3.74 4.26 3.55
CA GLY A 49 -4.38 3.91 4.83
C GLY A 49 -3.39 3.95 6.01
N SER A 50 -3.89 3.69 7.22
CA SER A 50 -3.07 3.68 8.45
C SER A 50 -2.85 2.31 9.07
N ARG A 51 -3.39 1.25 8.47
CA ARG A 51 -3.16 -0.11 8.97
C ARG A 51 -1.69 -0.42 8.77
N GLY A 52 -1.04 -1.01 9.78
CA GLY A 52 0.40 -1.17 9.89
C GLY A 52 1.04 -1.96 8.74
N ILE A 53 1.29 -1.27 7.63
CA ILE A 53 2.09 -1.73 6.49
C ILE A 53 3.51 -1.23 6.76
N ALA A 54 4.47 -2.15 6.82
CA ALA A 54 5.87 -1.79 6.96
C ALA A 54 6.31 -0.94 5.76
N ASN A 55 6.99 0.18 6.02
CA ASN A 55 7.54 1.07 4.99
C ASN A 55 6.49 1.56 3.97
N ILE A 56 5.27 1.85 4.44
CA ILE A 56 4.14 2.29 3.61
C ILE A 56 4.46 3.54 2.77
N ASP A 57 5.29 4.42 3.30
CA ASP A 57 5.79 5.63 2.63
C ASP A 57 6.62 5.28 1.39
N VAL A 58 7.52 4.30 1.49
CA VAL A 58 8.35 3.82 0.38
C VAL A 58 7.48 3.14 -0.68
N ALA A 59 6.52 2.31 -0.25
CA ALA A 59 5.60 1.64 -1.16
C ALA A 59 4.73 2.65 -1.93
N ILE A 60 4.08 3.60 -1.23
CA ILE A 60 3.25 4.64 -1.85
C ILE A 60 4.08 5.50 -2.81
N LYS A 61 5.27 5.94 -2.38
CA LYS A 61 6.16 6.72 -3.25
C LYS A 61 6.51 5.95 -4.52
N SER A 62 6.77 4.65 -4.42
CA SER A 62 7.11 3.81 -5.57
C SER A 62 5.94 3.70 -6.55
N VAL A 63 4.71 3.52 -6.07
CA VAL A 63 3.50 3.56 -6.90
C VAL A 63 3.34 4.91 -7.59
N VAL A 64 3.51 6.02 -6.86
CA VAL A 64 3.42 7.38 -7.42
C VAL A 64 4.49 7.63 -8.48
N ASP A 65 5.73 7.20 -8.24
CA ASP A 65 6.84 7.35 -9.19
C ASP A 65 6.57 6.54 -10.47
N TYR A 66 6.06 5.30 -10.32
CA TYR A 66 5.65 4.45 -11.45
C TYR A 66 4.58 5.14 -12.30
N LEU A 67 3.49 5.57 -11.66
CA LEU A 67 2.36 6.24 -12.32
C LEU A 67 2.78 7.53 -13.03
N LYS A 68 3.72 8.29 -12.47
CA LYS A 68 4.32 9.44 -13.15
C LYS A 68 5.15 9.03 -14.36
N GLY A 69 5.89 7.92 -14.26
CA GLY A 69 6.70 7.37 -15.36
C GLY A 69 5.88 7.06 -16.61
N ILE A 70 4.65 6.58 -16.43
CA ILE A 70 3.70 6.29 -17.53
C ILE A 70 2.91 7.52 -17.99
N GLY A 71 3.24 8.72 -17.47
CA GLY A 71 2.66 9.99 -17.88
C GLY A 71 1.32 10.35 -17.24
N SER A 72 0.87 9.62 -16.21
CA SER A 72 -0.35 9.96 -15.47
C SER A 72 -0.10 11.06 -14.42
N LYS A 73 -1.18 11.52 -13.79
CA LYS A 73 -1.21 12.58 -12.76
C LYS A 73 -1.68 11.99 -11.42
N PRO A 74 -0.82 11.25 -10.70
CA PRO A 74 -1.22 10.63 -9.44
C PRO A 74 -1.26 11.63 -8.29
N PHE A 75 -2.18 11.42 -7.36
CA PHE A 75 -2.24 12.12 -6.07
C PHE A 75 -2.56 11.14 -4.94
N VAL A 76 -2.06 11.42 -3.74
CA VAL A 76 -2.32 10.57 -2.57
C VAL A 76 -3.68 10.93 -1.99
N PHE A 77 -4.54 9.92 -1.82
CA PHE A 77 -5.88 10.05 -1.28
C PHE A 77 -5.99 9.27 0.04
N PRO A 78 -6.45 9.89 1.14
CA PRO A 78 -6.60 9.19 2.41
C PRO A 78 -7.74 8.16 2.34
N ALA A 79 -7.40 6.87 2.35
CA ALA A 79 -8.32 5.74 2.22
C ALA A 79 -8.55 5.06 3.58
N MET A 80 -8.93 5.85 4.58
CA MET A 80 -8.96 5.46 6.00
C MET A 80 -10.31 4.87 6.46
N GLY A 81 -11.37 5.01 5.66
CA GLY A 81 -12.71 4.54 6.01
C GLY A 81 -13.30 5.30 7.20
N SER A 82 -14.01 4.61 8.10
CA SER A 82 -14.66 5.20 9.29
C SER A 82 -13.69 5.63 10.40
N HIS A 83 -12.38 5.55 10.17
CA HIS A 83 -11.39 6.04 11.11
C HIS A 83 -11.49 7.57 11.12
N GLY A 84 -12.17 8.12 12.12
CA GLY A 84 -12.64 9.50 12.18
C GLY A 84 -11.54 10.55 12.29
N GLY A 85 -10.86 10.83 11.17
CA GLY A 85 -9.87 11.90 11.04
C GLY A 85 -8.91 11.64 9.89
N ALA A 86 -9.37 11.93 8.67
CA ALA A 86 -8.55 12.02 7.46
C ALA A 86 -8.42 13.49 7.06
#